data_AF-A0A948N0B4-F1
#
_entry.id   AF-A0A948N0B4-F1
#
_cell.length_a   1.000
_cell.length_b   1.000
_cell.length_c   1.000
_cell.angle_alpha   90.00
_cell.angle_beta   90.00
_cell.angle_gamma   90.00
#
_symmetry.space_group_name_H-M   'P 1'
#
loop_
_entity.id
_entity.type
_entity.pdbx_description
1 polymer ?
#
loop_
_entity_poly.entity_id
_entity_poly.type
_entity_poly.pdbx_seq_one_letter_code
_entity_poly.pdbx_strand_id
1 'polypeptide(L)'
;MAKKGAADRVRLMAFAGVGAVALVVVGAWIAMDVARARKEEAAAAAAPMPALPLGRLQRLESGVDETGFVALDDQRRDGGVVEATVLAVGKTATSIKDAGAMVVRRVTVDCAQGRLFEGRVGHFDTEGKLTTVVNGYSGKHGRPVDVGDREVPVLCRAAKGPVIVGWHAAQRSAQQLPEGYAKVAEARKTDADAWAWLCAQGARGAWRGSTPQDCDKAVQMLPGDLAARLDRGYLSLKIGRRPQAAADFAHVMAQEPGNASALFGRSLLHAMGGDQSASRRDRVAALDLDEAVPAWVARTYDIQMSQEYRVR
;
A
#
# COMPACT_ATOMS: atom_id res chain seq x y z
N MET A 1 8.02 87.96 22.01
CA MET A 1 7.83 86.53 22.38
C MET A 1 6.89 85.91 21.35
N ALA A 2 7.08 84.75 20.73
CA ALA A 2 8.13 83.76 20.73
C ALA A 2 7.99 82.93 19.43
N LYS A 3 9.13 82.35 19.01
CA LYS A 3 9.33 81.33 17.96
C LYS A 3 8.17 80.32 17.82
N LYS A 4 7.48 80.29 16.67
CA LYS A 4 6.71 79.14 16.19
C LYS A 4 6.83 79.09 14.67
N GLY A 5 7.60 78.14 14.13
CA GLY A 5 7.75 78.02 12.67
C GLY A 5 8.68 76.91 12.18
N ALA A 6 9.56 76.36 13.03
CA ALA A 6 10.54 75.36 12.60
C ALA A 6 10.22 73.91 13.00
N ALA A 7 9.26 73.67 13.92
CA ALA A 7 9.03 72.35 14.50
C ALA A 7 8.05 71.45 13.71
N ASP A 8 7.20 72.00 12.85
CA ASP A 8 6.15 71.21 12.15
C ASP A 8 6.60 70.61 10.80
N ARG A 9 7.66 71.13 10.18
CA ARG A 9 8.15 70.57 8.90
C ARG A 9 9.00 69.31 9.06
N VAL A 10 9.54 69.06 10.26
CA VAL A 10 10.36 67.86 10.52
C VAL A 10 9.51 66.63 10.84
N ARG A 11 8.27 66.81 11.33
CA ARG A 11 7.37 65.70 11.65
C ARG A 11 6.60 65.14 10.45
N LEU A 12 6.38 65.92 9.39
CA LEU A 12 5.69 65.43 8.18
C LEU A 12 6.56 64.55 7.27
N MET A 13 7.89 64.69 7.32
CA MET A 13 8.80 63.88 6.50
C MET A 13 9.14 62.50 7.10
N ALA A 14 8.94 62.31 8.41
CA ALA A 14 9.19 61.04 9.07
C ALA A 14 8.07 60.00 8.84
N PHE A 15 6.82 60.43 8.65
CA PHE A 15 5.68 59.51 8.43
C PHE A 15 5.51 59.07 6.97
N ALA A 16 5.95 59.86 5.99
CA ALA A 16 5.95 59.45 4.59
C ALA A 16 7.01 58.37 4.27
N GLY A 17 8.18 58.46 4.92
CA GLY A 17 9.27 57.47 4.75
C GLY A 17 8.96 56.10 5.34
N VAL A 18 8.31 56.04 6.51
CA VAL A 18 7.97 54.76 7.17
C VAL A 18 6.84 54.04 6.42
N GLY A 19 5.84 54.77 5.89
CA GLY A 19 4.78 54.18 5.06
C GLY A 19 5.29 53.63 3.72
N ALA A 20 6.20 54.34 3.05
CA ALA A 20 6.80 53.89 1.81
C ALA A 20 7.75 52.69 2.03
N VAL A 21 8.57 52.70 3.08
CA VAL A 21 9.44 51.56 3.43
C VAL A 21 8.61 50.34 3.83
N ALA A 22 7.53 50.51 4.59
CA ALA A 22 6.63 49.41 4.94
C ALA A 22 5.93 48.81 3.69
N LEU A 23 5.48 49.64 2.75
CA LEU A 23 4.90 49.18 1.48
C LEU A 23 5.91 48.46 0.59
N VAL A 24 7.16 48.92 0.56
CA VAL A 24 8.25 48.27 -0.19
C VAL A 24 8.63 46.94 0.44
N VAL A 25 8.69 46.85 1.77
CA VAL A 25 8.98 45.59 2.49
C VAL A 25 7.85 44.58 2.33
N VAL A 26 6.59 45.00 2.44
CA VAL A 26 5.43 44.14 2.20
C VAL A 26 5.36 43.72 0.73
N GLY A 27 5.61 44.63 -0.21
CA GLY A 27 5.67 44.32 -1.64
C GLY A 27 6.78 43.35 -2.00
N ALA A 28 7.97 43.49 -1.38
CA ALA A 28 9.08 42.56 -1.54
C ALA A 28 8.76 41.18 -0.93
N TRP A 29 8.10 41.15 0.23
CA TRP A 29 7.66 39.91 0.87
C TRP A 29 6.62 39.16 0.02
N ILE A 30 5.59 39.86 -0.47
CA ILE A 30 4.58 39.29 -1.40
C ILE A 30 5.24 38.79 -2.67
N ALA A 31 6.16 39.56 -3.28
CA ALA A 31 6.84 39.14 -4.50
C ALA A 31 7.71 37.89 -4.28
N MET A 32 8.40 37.79 -3.14
CA MET A 32 9.16 36.60 -2.75
C MET A 32 8.24 35.40 -2.54
N ASP A 33 7.10 35.58 -1.89
CA ASP A 33 6.13 34.51 -1.63
C ASP A 33 5.48 34.00 -2.92
N VAL A 34 5.13 34.90 -3.85
CA VAL A 34 4.63 34.54 -5.19
C VAL A 34 5.69 33.83 -6.04
N ALA A 35 6.93 34.33 -6.04
CA ALA A 35 8.03 33.69 -6.77
C ALA A 35 8.32 32.29 -6.22
N ARG A 36 8.19 32.14 -4.90
CA ARG A 36 8.34 30.85 -4.22
C ARG A 36 7.20 29.89 -4.53
N ALA A 37 5.95 30.34 -4.46
CA ALA A 37 4.78 29.55 -4.85
C ALA A 37 4.91 29.04 -6.29
N ARG A 38 5.33 29.90 -7.24
CA ARG A 38 5.60 29.50 -8.63
C ARG A 38 6.70 28.45 -8.75
N LYS A 39 7.74 28.52 -7.92
CA LYS A 39 8.84 27.54 -7.91
C LYS A 39 8.37 26.21 -7.33
N GLU A 40 7.54 26.24 -6.29
CA GLU A 40 6.91 25.05 -5.69
C GLU A 40 5.93 24.41 -6.68
N GLU A 41 5.11 25.19 -7.40
CA GLU A 41 4.24 24.71 -8.50
C GLU A 41 5.04 24.10 -9.64
N ALA A 42 6.13 24.74 -10.08
CA ALA A 42 7.00 24.22 -11.14
C ALA A 42 7.68 22.91 -10.73
N ALA A 43 8.13 22.79 -9.47
CA ALA A 43 8.70 21.56 -8.93
C ALA A 43 7.65 20.44 -8.82
N ALA A 44 6.42 20.75 -8.41
CA ALA A 44 5.31 19.80 -8.40
C ALA A 44 4.93 19.34 -9.82
N ALA A 45 4.93 20.25 -10.81
CA ALA A 45 4.68 19.92 -12.21
C ALA A 45 5.78 19.02 -12.80
N ALA A 46 7.04 19.22 -12.40
CA ALA A 46 8.20 18.46 -12.87
C ALA A 46 8.40 17.09 -12.16
N ALA A 47 7.67 16.80 -11.08
CA ALA A 47 7.73 15.50 -10.43
C ALA A 47 7.39 14.36 -11.44
N PRO A 48 7.86 13.12 -11.25
CA PRO A 48 7.47 11.99 -12.08
C PRO A 48 6.00 11.61 -11.86
N MET A 49 5.33 11.08 -12.89
CA MET A 49 3.91 10.68 -12.79
C MET A 49 3.81 9.49 -11.86
N PRO A 50 2.87 9.49 -10.88
CA PRO A 50 2.64 8.32 -10.06
C PRO A 50 2.28 7.13 -10.95
N ALA A 51 2.86 5.98 -10.66
CA ALA A 51 2.66 4.73 -11.38
C ALA A 51 2.40 3.59 -10.40
N LEU A 52 1.58 2.63 -10.79
CA LEU A 52 1.30 1.47 -9.96
C LEU A 52 2.55 0.60 -9.79
N PRO A 53 2.92 0.22 -8.56
CA PRO A 53 4.14 -0.53 -8.31
C PRO A 53 4.01 -1.99 -8.78
N LEU A 54 5.04 -2.48 -9.48
CA LEU A 54 5.12 -3.86 -9.99
C LEU A 54 5.98 -4.78 -9.12
N GLY A 55 6.85 -4.21 -8.30
CA GLY A 55 7.79 -4.94 -7.45
C GLY A 55 7.17 -5.46 -6.15
N ARG A 56 8.04 -5.71 -5.17
CA ARG A 56 7.68 -6.18 -3.83
C ARG A 56 6.95 -5.09 -3.04
N LEU A 57 5.80 -5.47 -2.51
CA LEU A 57 4.92 -4.64 -1.73
C LEU A 57 4.73 -5.25 -0.35
N GLN A 58 5.18 -4.54 0.69
CA GLN A 58 4.89 -4.93 2.06
C GLN A 58 3.55 -4.36 2.48
N ARG A 59 2.65 -5.24 2.89
CA ARG A 59 1.33 -4.86 3.39
C ARG A 59 1.46 -4.12 4.72
N LEU A 60 0.79 -2.98 4.81
CA LEU A 60 0.60 -2.22 6.03
C LEU A 60 -0.62 -2.72 6.79
N GLU A 61 -0.81 -2.25 8.02
CA GLU A 61 -2.05 -2.50 8.75
C GLU A 61 -3.26 -1.99 7.94
N SER A 62 -4.30 -2.83 7.83
CA SER A 62 -5.51 -2.47 7.09
C SER A 62 -6.34 -1.46 7.87
N GLY A 63 -6.74 -0.38 7.20
CA GLY A 63 -7.78 0.52 7.70
C GLY A 63 -9.19 0.00 7.39
N VAL A 64 -10.19 0.81 7.76
CA VAL A 64 -11.61 0.54 7.48
C VAL A 64 -11.87 0.58 5.99
N ASP A 65 -11.41 1.62 5.30
CA ASP A 65 -11.74 1.88 3.90
C ASP A 65 -10.69 1.37 2.90
N GLU A 66 -9.48 1.10 3.38
CA GLU A 66 -8.35 0.76 2.51
C GLU A 66 -7.31 -0.14 3.20
N THR A 67 -6.38 -0.64 2.42
CA THR A 67 -5.16 -1.29 2.91
C THR A 67 -3.98 -0.68 2.19
N GLY A 68 -3.02 -0.21 2.98
CA GLY A 68 -1.80 0.38 2.47
C GLY A 68 -0.72 -0.66 2.19
N PHE A 69 0.20 -0.31 1.31
CA PHE A 69 1.36 -1.09 0.92
C PHE A 69 2.54 -0.16 0.68
N VAL A 70 3.72 -0.55 1.16
CA VAL A 70 4.98 0.14 0.84
C VAL A 70 5.73 -0.66 -0.22
N ALA A 71 6.12 0.00 -1.31
CA ALA A 71 7.02 -0.57 -2.31
C ALA A 71 8.43 -0.68 -1.72
N LEU A 72 8.93 -1.91 -1.57
CA LEU A 72 10.23 -2.18 -0.96
C LEU A 72 11.38 -1.91 -1.93
N ASP A 73 11.18 -2.18 -3.22
CA ASP A 73 12.23 -2.06 -4.25
C ASP A 73 12.52 -0.61 -4.66
N ASP A 74 11.69 0.32 -4.19
CA ASP A 74 11.71 1.74 -4.57
C ASP A 74 12.06 2.66 -3.38
N GLN A 75 12.54 2.07 -2.28
CA GLN A 75 12.95 2.83 -1.09
C GLN A 75 14.31 3.51 -1.30
N ARG A 76 14.39 4.80 -0.98
CA ARG A 76 15.65 5.55 -0.88
C ARG A 76 15.86 6.00 0.55
N ARG A 77 17.09 5.86 1.06
CA ARG A 77 17.45 6.24 2.43
C ARG A 77 18.66 7.16 2.40
N ASP A 78 18.55 8.30 3.06
CA ASP A 78 19.64 9.27 3.20
C ASP A 78 19.51 9.98 4.55
N GLY A 79 20.54 9.87 5.40
CA GLY A 79 20.64 10.68 6.62
C GLY A 79 19.45 10.63 7.59
N GLY A 80 18.73 9.51 7.70
CA GLY A 80 17.52 9.39 8.54
C GLY A 80 16.21 9.79 7.86
N VAL A 81 16.30 10.23 6.60
CA VAL A 81 15.17 10.45 5.70
C VAL A 81 14.96 9.21 4.85
N VAL A 82 13.70 8.79 4.71
CA VAL A 82 13.30 7.64 3.92
C VAL A 82 12.24 8.07 2.93
N GLU A 83 12.46 7.77 1.66
CA GLU A 83 11.49 8.02 0.60
C GLU A 83 11.04 6.70 -0.01
N ALA A 84 9.74 6.56 -0.25
CA ALA A 84 9.18 5.35 -0.83
C ALA A 84 7.87 5.63 -1.57
N THR A 85 7.49 4.70 -2.45
CA THR A 85 6.14 4.67 -3.01
C THR A 85 5.19 3.92 -2.06
N VAL A 86 4.05 4.53 -1.78
CA VAL A 86 2.95 3.94 -1.02
C VAL A 86 1.75 3.76 -1.94
N LEU A 87 1.23 2.54 -1.96
CA LEU A 87 -0.01 2.18 -2.64
C LEU A 87 -1.09 1.97 -1.57
N ALA A 88 -2.20 2.70 -1.65
CA ALA A 88 -3.42 2.39 -0.94
C ALA A 88 -4.41 1.72 -1.88
N VAL A 89 -5.01 0.61 -1.45
CA VAL A 89 -6.05 -0.10 -2.18
C VAL A 89 -7.33 -0.05 -1.37
N GLY A 90 -8.42 0.45 -1.96
CA GLY A 90 -9.73 0.50 -1.34
C GLY A 90 -10.33 -0.89 -1.12
N LYS A 91 -11.07 -1.08 -0.02
CA LYS A 91 -11.87 -2.30 0.22
C LYS A 91 -12.91 -2.54 -0.88
N THR A 92 -13.42 -1.47 -1.50
CA THR A 92 -14.28 -1.54 -2.70
C THR A 92 -13.69 -0.62 -3.78
N ALA A 93 -14.30 -0.62 -4.96
CA ALA A 93 -13.88 0.27 -6.06
C ALA A 93 -14.05 1.78 -5.76
N THR A 94 -14.77 2.11 -4.68
CA THR A 94 -15.17 3.49 -4.34
C THR A 94 -14.94 3.85 -2.87
N SER A 95 -14.31 2.97 -2.07
CA SER A 95 -14.15 3.20 -0.64
C SER A 95 -13.13 4.30 -0.33
N ILE A 96 -12.18 4.58 -1.21
CA ILE A 96 -11.29 5.73 -1.04
C ILE A 96 -12.01 6.97 -1.58
N LYS A 97 -12.47 7.80 -0.64
CA LYS A 97 -13.24 9.01 -0.93
C LYS A 97 -12.49 9.91 -1.92
N ASP A 98 -13.20 10.32 -2.98
CA ASP A 98 -12.71 11.22 -4.04
C ASP A 98 -11.45 10.73 -4.80
N ALA A 99 -11.03 9.47 -4.58
CA ALA A 99 -9.77 8.93 -5.10
C ALA A 99 -9.87 7.57 -5.80
N GLY A 100 -11.06 6.95 -5.81
CA GLY A 100 -11.35 5.76 -6.60
C GLY A 100 -10.94 4.45 -5.93
N ALA A 101 -10.41 3.53 -6.73
CA ALA A 101 -10.13 2.16 -6.28
C ALA A 101 -8.74 2.02 -5.66
N MET A 102 -7.76 2.77 -6.18
CA MET A 102 -6.37 2.73 -5.72
C MET A 102 -5.74 4.11 -5.78
N VAL A 103 -4.86 4.38 -4.82
CA VAL A 103 -4.11 5.63 -4.72
C VAL A 103 -2.64 5.32 -4.60
N VAL A 104 -1.81 5.96 -5.43
CA VAL A 104 -0.35 5.89 -5.33
C VAL A 104 0.18 7.26 -4.95
N ARG A 105 1.01 7.28 -3.91
CA ARG A 105 1.74 8.49 -3.49
C ARG A 105 3.21 8.19 -3.25
N ARG A 106 4.07 9.14 -3.62
CA ARG A 106 5.48 9.15 -3.23
C ARG A 106 5.58 9.87 -1.89
N VAL A 107 6.02 9.19 -0.84
CA VAL A 107 6.18 9.77 0.50
C VAL A 107 7.66 9.93 0.84
N THR A 108 8.00 11.02 1.51
CA THR A 108 9.30 11.23 2.15
C THR A 108 9.06 11.42 3.65
N VAL A 109 9.75 10.65 4.47
CA VAL A 109 9.62 10.67 5.93
C VAL A 109 10.98 11.00 6.53
N ASP A 110 11.07 12.14 7.22
CA ASP A 110 12.17 12.43 8.13
C ASP A 110 11.88 11.71 9.45
N CYS A 111 12.54 10.57 9.66
CA CYS A 111 12.31 9.72 10.81
C CYS A 111 12.83 10.33 12.11
N ALA A 112 13.82 11.22 12.04
CA ALA A 112 14.40 11.86 13.21
C ALA A 112 13.50 12.99 13.72
N GLN A 113 12.90 13.75 12.81
CA GLN A 113 12.02 14.88 13.14
C GLN A 113 10.54 14.50 13.19
N GLY A 114 10.17 13.30 12.77
CA GLY A 114 8.77 12.87 12.68
C GLY A 114 7.99 13.72 11.69
N ARG A 115 8.57 14.00 10.52
CA ARG A 115 7.95 14.83 9.47
C ARG A 115 7.68 14.02 8.22
N LEU A 116 6.51 14.24 7.62
CA LEU A 116 6.07 13.56 6.41
C LEU A 116 5.81 14.58 5.30
N PHE A 117 6.23 14.22 4.09
CA PHE A 117 6.03 14.97 2.86
C PHE A 117 5.42 14.04 1.82
N GLU A 118 4.50 14.55 1.01
CA GLU A 118 3.85 13.80 -0.04
C GLU A 118 4.07 14.51 -1.37
N GLY A 119 4.56 13.76 -2.35
CA GLY A 119 4.66 14.20 -3.73
C GLY A 119 3.30 14.20 -4.42
N ARG A 120 3.32 14.05 -5.75
CA ARG A 120 2.08 13.87 -6.50
C ARG A 120 1.39 12.56 -6.12
N VAL A 121 0.08 12.63 -6.13
CA VAL A 121 -0.82 11.53 -5.79
C VAL A 121 -1.60 11.15 -7.05
N GLY A 122 -1.51 9.89 -7.45
CA GLY A 122 -2.22 9.34 -8.60
C GLY A 122 -3.40 8.52 -8.12
N HIS A 123 -4.57 8.78 -8.68
CA HIS A 123 -5.80 8.03 -8.46
C HIS A 123 -6.00 7.06 -9.63
N PHE A 124 -6.36 5.82 -9.33
CA PHE A 124 -6.50 4.76 -10.32
C PHE A 124 -7.84 4.03 -10.17
N ASP A 125 -8.41 3.62 -11.29
CA ASP A 125 -9.57 2.74 -11.30
C ASP A 125 -9.19 1.26 -11.07
N THR A 126 -10.17 0.37 -11.10
CA THR A 126 -9.98 -1.07 -10.86
C THR A 126 -9.18 -1.79 -11.93
N GLU A 127 -9.02 -1.19 -13.11
CA GLU A 127 -8.22 -1.72 -14.21
C GLU A 127 -6.79 -1.15 -14.21
N GLY A 128 -6.46 -0.32 -13.22
CA GLY A 128 -5.16 0.31 -13.07
C GLY A 128 -4.94 1.49 -14.00
N LYS A 129 -6.01 2.04 -14.59
CA LYS A 129 -5.92 3.26 -15.40
C LYS A 129 -5.88 4.47 -14.48
N LEU A 130 -4.92 5.35 -14.72
CA LEU A 130 -4.81 6.64 -14.03
C LEU A 130 -6.00 7.52 -14.41
N THR A 131 -6.76 7.95 -13.40
CA THR A 131 -7.97 8.78 -13.57
C THR A 131 -7.68 10.25 -13.31
N THR A 132 -7.00 10.54 -12.19
CA THR A 132 -6.71 11.90 -11.73
C THR A 132 -5.33 11.96 -11.09
N VAL A 133 -4.68 13.10 -11.20
CA VAL A 133 -3.47 13.42 -10.42
C VAL A 133 -3.74 14.67 -9.59
N VAL A 134 -3.43 14.59 -8.31
CA VAL A 134 -3.50 15.72 -7.38
C VAL A 134 -2.14 15.94 -6.72
N ASN A 135 -1.93 17.13 -6.16
CA ASN A 135 -0.73 17.41 -5.38
C ASN A 135 -0.94 16.93 -3.94
N GLY A 136 0.01 16.16 -3.40
CA GLY A 136 0.07 15.83 -1.99
C GLY A 136 0.57 17.00 -1.14
N TYR A 137 0.67 16.78 0.17
CA TYR A 137 1.20 17.77 1.08
C TYR A 137 2.68 18.09 0.80
N SER A 138 2.96 19.31 0.33
CA SER A 138 4.29 19.77 -0.11
C SER A 138 4.84 20.97 0.68
N GLY A 139 4.31 21.22 1.89
CA GLY A 139 4.80 22.31 2.74
C GLY A 139 6.30 22.19 3.05
N LYS A 140 7.01 23.34 3.11
CA LYS A 140 8.48 23.43 3.32
C LYS A 140 9.03 22.54 4.44
N HIS A 141 8.23 22.34 5.50
CA HIS A 141 8.63 21.62 6.71
C HIS A 141 7.96 20.25 6.83
N GLY A 142 7.22 19.78 5.82
CA GLY A 142 6.38 18.59 5.92
C GLY A 142 5.24 18.83 6.91
N ARG A 143 4.40 17.82 7.15
CA ARG A 143 3.46 17.81 8.29
C ARG A 143 3.99 16.90 9.39
N PRO A 144 3.58 17.08 10.66
CA PRO A 144 3.85 16.08 11.68
C PRO A 144 3.28 14.72 11.24
N VAL A 145 4.03 13.65 11.52
CA VAL A 145 3.52 12.28 11.42
C VAL A 145 2.37 12.10 12.41
N ASP A 146 1.28 11.48 11.95
CA ASP A 146 0.13 11.12 12.76
C ASP A 146 -0.02 9.59 12.89
N VAL A 147 -1.00 9.17 13.70
CA VAL A 147 -1.27 7.74 13.95
C VAL A 147 -1.85 7.00 12.74
N GLY A 148 -2.39 7.73 11.76
CA GLY A 148 -2.91 7.19 10.50
C GLY A 148 -1.83 6.89 9.47
N ASP A 149 -0.62 7.41 9.65
CA ASP A 149 0.56 7.19 8.77
C ASP A 149 1.19 5.80 9.00
N ARG A 150 0.44 4.77 8.62
CA ARG A 150 0.79 3.35 8.83
C ARG A 150 2.06 2.91 8.10
N GLU A 151 2.54 3.69 7.13
CA GLU A 151 3.80 3.48 6.44
C GLU A 151 5.02 3.80 7.32
N VAL A 152 4.90 4.72 8.27
CA VAL A 152 6.04 5.22 9.06
C VAL A 152 6.70 4.13 9.91
N PRO A 153 5.97 3.23 10.61
CA PRO A 153 6.59 2.10 11.30
C PRO A 153 7.44 1.21 10.37
N VAL A 154 6.98 0.99 9.14
CA VAL A 154 7.71 0.18 8.15
C VAL A 154 8.93 0.92 7.64
N LEU A 155 8.78 2.20 7.30
CA LEU A 155 9.87 3.00 6.73
C LEU A 155 10.94 3.36 7.77
N CYS A 156 10.56 3.80 8.97
CA CYS A 156 11.49 4.32 9.97
C CYS A 156 11.98 3.28 10.98
N ARG A 157 11.19 2.23 11.26
CA ARG A 157 11.54 1.20 12.26
C ARG A 157 11.72 -0.19 11.66
N ALA A 158 11.69 -0.30 10.32
CA ALA A 158 11.80 -1.57 9.62
C ALA A 158 10.83 -2.64 10.14
N ALA A 159 9.62 -2.22 10.55
CA ALA A 159 8.57 -3.15 10.97
C ALA A 159 8.31 -4.14 9.81
N LYS A 160 8.27 -5.43 10.12
CA LYS A 160 8.06 -6.49 9.13
C LYS A 160 6.56 -6.69 8.88
N GLY A 161 6.24 -7.30 7.74
CA GLY A 161 4.88 -7.69 7.40
C GLY A 161 4.84 -8.54 6.14
N PRO A 162 3.66 -9.05 5.77
CA PRO A 162 3.49 -9.86 4.57
C PRO A 162 3.92 -9.10 3.32
N VAL A 163 4.65 -9.78 2.45
CA VAL A 163 5.10 -9.25 1.17
C VAL A 163 4.35 -9.96 0.05
N ILE A 164 3.92 -9.19 -0.93
CA ILE A 164 3.33 -9.65 -2.18
C ILE A 164 4.02 -8.95 -3.34
N VAL A 165 3.88 -9.45 -4.56
CA VAL A 165 4.52 -8.87 -5.74
C VAL A 165 3.46 -8.28 -6.67
N GLY A 166 3.61 -7.00 -6.98
CA GLY A 166 2.78 -6.28 -7.93
C GLY A 166 1.42 -5.84 -7.38
N TRP A 167 0.92 -4.74 -7.95
CA TRP A 167 -0.33 -4.12 -7.53
C TRP A 167 -1.55 -5.01 -7.76
N HIS A 168 -1.57 -5.90 -8.77
CA HIS A 168 -2.70 -6.81 -9.00
C HIS A 168 -2.90 -7.76 -7.80
N ALA A 169 -1.81 -8.35 -7.27
CA ALA A 169 -1.88 -9.17 -6.07
C ALA A 169 -2.30 -8.33 -4.84
N ALA A 170 -1.80 -7.09 -4.74
CA ALA A 170 -2.22 -6.15 -3.69
C ALA A 170 -3.71 -5.86 -3.73
N GLN A 171 -4.22 -5.57 -4.92
CA GLN A 171 -5.62 -5.33 -5.18
C GLN A 171 -6.46 -6.54 -4.74
N ARG A 172 -6.11 -7.75 -5.22
CA ARG A 172 -6.80 -9.00 -4.83
C ARG A 172 -6.75 -9.28 -3.34
N SER A 173 -5.68 -8.87 -2.65
CA SER A 173 -5.53 -9.11 -1.22
C SER A 173 -6.37 -8.18 -0.34
N ALA A 174 -6.73 -7.00 -0.85
CA ALA A 174 -7.33 -5.92 -0.07
C ALA A 174 -8.75 -5.55 -0.50
N GLN A 175 -9.04 -5.64 -1.79
CA GLN A 175 -10.29 -5.21 -2.41
C GLN A 175 -11.24 -6.39 -2.62
N GLN A 176 -12.54 -6.13 -2.42
CA GLN A 176 -13.61 -7.07 -2.77
C GLN A 176 -13.75 -7.16 -4.29
N LEU A 177 -14.20 -8.31 -4.79
CA LEU A 177 -14.44 -8.48 -6.23
C LEU A 177 -15.43 -7.42 -6.72
N PRO A 178 -15.10 -6.62 -7.73
CA PRO A 178 -16.08 -5.75 -8.35
C PRO A 178 -17.28 -6.56 -8.85
N GLU A 179 -18.50 -6.00 -8.77
CA GLU A 179 -19.69 -6.71 -9.24
C GLU A 179 -19.56 -7.10 -10.72
N GLY A 180 -20.05 -8.29 -11.07
CA GLY A 180 -20.04 -8.77 -12.46
C GLY A 180 -18.68 -9.24 -12.99
N TYR A 181 -17.61 -9.24 -12.18
CA TYR A 181 -16.27 -9.63 -12.63
C TYR A 181 -16.17 -11.07 -13.18
N ALA A 182 -17.06 -11.99 -12.77
CA ALA A 182 -17.15 -13.32 -13.39
C ALA A 182 -17.49 -13.24 -14.88
N LYS A 183 -18.44 -12.38 -15.27
CA LYS A 183 -18.78 -12.13 -16.68
C LYS A 183 -17.61 -11.51 -17.42
N VAL A 184 -16.82 -10.68 -16.74
CA VAL A 184 -15.60 -10.07 -17.31
C VAL A 184 -14.61 -11.14 -17.72
N ALA A 185 -14.30 -12.10 -16.85
CA ALA A 185 -13.38 -13.20 -17.16
C ALA A 185 -13.91 -14.12 -18.28
N GLU A 186 -15.22 -14.36 -18.32
CA GLU A 186 -15.84 -15.16 -19.37
C GLU A 186 -15.79 -14.46 -20.74
N ALA A 187 -16.01 -13.15 -20.76
CA ALA A 187 -15.94 -12.33 -21.96
C ALA A 187 -14.49 -12.12 -22.43
N ARG A 188 -13.57 -11.92 -21.49
CA ARG A 188 -12.13 -11.72 -21.72
C ARG A 188 -11.34 -12.94 -21.27
N LYS A 189 -11.47 -14.05 -21.99
CA LYS A 189 -10.83 -15.33 -21.60
C LYS A 189 -9.31 -15.26 -21.47
N THR A 190 -8.67 -14.28 -22.11
CA THR A 190 -7.22 -14.03 -22.08
C THR A 190 -6.78 -13.10 -20.94
N ASP A 191 -7.72 -12.57 -20.16
CA ASP A 191 -7.44 -11.71 -19.02
C ASP A 191 -7.01 -12.57 -17.82
N ALA A 192 -5.70 -12.68 -17.63
CA ALA A 192 -5.10 -13.53 -16.60
C ALA A 192 -5.45 -13.04 -15.19
N ASP A 193 -5.51 -11.73 -14.98
CA ASP A 193 -5.88 -11.12 -13.70
C ASP A 193 -7.33 -11.39 -13.36
N ALA A 194 -8.21 -11.43 -14.37
CA ALA A 194 -9.60 -11.81 -14.17
C ALA A 194 -9.74 -13.22 -13.57
N TRP A 195 -9.02 -14.21 -14.09
CA TRP A 195 -9.04 -15.56 -13.52
C TRP A 195 -8.42 -15.61 -12.12
N ALA A 196 -7.34 -14.87 -11.88
CA ALA A 196 -6.70 -14.79 -10.55
C ALA A 196 -7.63 -14.19 -9.49
N TRP A 197 -8.41 -13.18 -9.85
CA TRP A 197 -9.46 -12.61 -9.00
C TRP A 197 -10.51 -13.63 -8.60
N LEU A 198 -11.00 -14.40 -9.57
CA LEU A 198 -12.03 -15.42 -9.33
C LEU A 198 -11.49 -16.56 -8.46
N CYS A 199 -10.24 -16.95 -8.68
CA CYS A 199 -9.55 -17.91 -7.83
C CYS A 199 -9.46 -17.41 -6.39
N ALA A 200 -8.92 -16.20 -6.19
CA ALA A 200 -8.77 -15.60 -4.87
C ALA A 200 -10.11 -15.54 -4.11
N GLN A 201 -11.17 -15.09 -4.76
CA GLN A 201 -12.49 -14.95 -4.14
C GLN A 201 -13.13 -16.30 -3.81
N GLY A 202 -13.03 -17.26 -4.73
CA GLY A 202 -13.51 -18.62 -4.49
C GLY A 202 -12.78 -19.31 -3.35
N ALA A 203 -11.46 -19.14 -3.25
CA ALA A 203 -10.65 -19.63 -2.13
C ALA A 203 -11.08 -19.03 -0.78
N ARG A 204 -11.57 -17.79 -0.80
CA ARG A 204 -11.87 -16.95 0.37
C ARG A 204 -13.36 -16.84 0.70
N GLY A 205 -14.18 -17.75 0.17
CA GLY A 205 -15.58 -17.93 0.59
C GLY A 205 -16.63 -17.63 -0.49
N ALA A 206 -16.28 -16.91 -1.55
CA ALA A 206 -17.17 -16.67 -2.69
C ALA A 206 -17.13 -17.84 -3.70
N TRP A 207 -17.37 -19.05 -3.20
CA TRP A 207 -17.25 -20.29 -3.96
C TRP A 207 -18.28 -20.34 -5.11
N ARG A 208 -17.83 -20.86 -6.26
CA ARG A 208 -18.70 -21.31 -7.35
C ARG A 208 -18.24 -22.68 -7.86
N GLY A 209 -19.12 -23.38 -8.58
CA GLY A 209 -18.81 -24.72 -9.10
C GLY A 209 -17.54 -24.78 -9.97
N SER A 210 -17.19 -23.70 -10.65
CA SER A 210 -15.98 -23.60 -11.48
C SER A 210 -14.72 -23.13 -10.75
N THR A 211 -14.78 -22.80 -9.45
CA THR A 211 -13.65 -22.23 -8.70
C THR A 211 -12.35 -23.03 -8.84
N PRO A 212 -12.33 -24.37 -8.76
CA PRO A 212 -11.10 -25.14 -8.98
C PRO A 212 -10.50 -24.90 -10.39
N GLN A 213 -11.33 -24.88 -11.43
CA GLN A 213 -10.90 -24.65 -12.81
C GLN A 213 -10.45 -23.21 -13.03
N ASP A 214 -11.07 -22.24 -12.35
CA ASP A 214 -10.66 -20.84 -12.40
C ASP A 214 -9.26 -20.66 -11.79
N CYS A 215 -9.00 -21.33 -10.67
CA CYS A 215 -7.68 -21.36 -10.06
C CYS A 215 -6.62 -22.06 -10.91
N ASP A 216 -6.98 -23.18 -11.55
CA ASP A 216 -6.06 -23.87 -12.46
C ASP A 216 -5.69 -22.96 -13.65
N LYS A 217 -6.65 -22.24 -14.23
CA LYS A 217 -6.40 -21.24 -15.27
C LYS A 217 -5.52 -20.08 -14.77
N ALA A 218 -5.84 -19.53 -13.59
CA ALA A 218 -5.07 -18.42 -13.01
C ALA A 218 -3.60 -18.79 -12.86
N VAL A 219 -3.29 -19.94 -12.26
CA VAL A 219 -1.91 -20.40 -12.06
C VAL A 219 -1.22 -20.77 -13.37
N GLN A 220 -1.97 -21.25 -14.37
CA GLN A 220 -1.43 -21.51 -15.71
C GLN A 220 -1.04 -20.22 -16.44
N MET A 221 -1.88 -19.19 -16.36
CA MET A 221 -1.68 -17.91 -17.05
C MET A 221 -0.68 -17.00 -16.33
N LEU A 222 -0.58 -17.11 -15.01
CA LEU A 222 0.32 -16.35 -14.15
C LEU A 222 1.28 -17.28 -13.39
N PRO A 223 2.23 -17.95 -14.07
CA PRO A 223 3.08 -18.95 -13.42
C PRO A 223 3.97 -18.37 -12.31
N GLY A 224 4.30 -17.08 -12.38
CA GLY A 224 5.08 -16.35 -11.38
C GLY A 224 4.26 -15.65 -10.29
N ASP A 225 2.92 -15.70 -10.35
CA ASP A 225 2.07 -15.09 -9.32
C ASP A 225 1.90 -16.06 -8.14
N LEU A 226 2.76 -15.88 -7.15
CA LEU A 226 2.78 -16.70 -5.94
C LEU A 226 1.51 -16.54 -5.10
N ALA A 227 0.84 -15.38 -5.17
CA ALA A 227 -0.41 -15.16 -4.46
C ALA A 227 -1.56 -15.99 -5.07
N ALA A 228 -1.67 -16.02 -6.40
CA ALA A 228 -2.64 -16.87 -7.10
C ALA A 228 -2.38 -18.36 -6.80
N ARG A 229 -1.11 -18.77 -6.74
CA ARG A 229 -0.74 -20.14 -6.38
C ARG A 229 -1.05 -20.47 -4.92
N LEU A 230 -0.81 -19.55 -3.99
CA LEU A 230 -1.23 -19.69 -2.58
C LEU A 230 -2.74 -19.85 -2.46
N ASP A 231 -3.51 -19.02 -3.16
CA ASP A 231 -4.97 -19.10 -3.17
C ASP A 231 -5.45 -20.48 -3.67
N ARG A 232 -4.83 -21.02 -4.74
CA ARG A 232 -5.11 -22.39 -5.20
C ARG A 232 -4.67 -23.46 -4.20
N GLY A 233 -3.54 -23.27 -3.53
CA GLY A 233 -3.04 -24.19 -2.51
C GLY A 233 -4.01 -24.32 -1.33
N TYR A 234 -4.50 -23.19 -0.81
CA TYR A 234 -5.50 -23.16 0.25
C TYR A 234 -6.87 -23.65 -0.20
N LEU A 235 -7.29 -23.34 -1.44
CA LEU A 235 -8.48 -23.95 -2.02
C LEU A 235 -8.37 -25.48 -2.05
N SER A 236 -7.27 -25.99 -2.61
CA SER A 236 -6.96 -27.40 -2.73
C SER A 236 -6.96 -28.10 -1.37
N LEU A 237 -6.41 -27.45 -0.35
CA LEU A 237 -6.45 -27.92 1.03
C LEU A 237 -7.90 -28.10 1.52
N LYS A 238 -8.74 -27.07 1.35
CA LYS A 238 -10.15 -27.06 1.77
C LYS A 238 -10.99 -28.13 1.10
N ILE A 239 -10.77 -28.37 -0.19
CA ILE A 239 -11.52 -29.36 -0.97
C ILE A 239 -10.89 -30.76 -0.97
N GLY A 240 -9.87 -30.99 -0.12
CA GLY A 240 -9.26 -32.31 0.06
C GLY A 240 -8.28 -32.74 -1.03
N ARG A 241 -7.91 -31.87 -1.97
CA ARG A 241 -6.87 -32.11 -2.99
C ARG A 241 -5.47 -31.94 -2.39
N ARG A 242 -5.16 -32.73 -1.36
CA ARG A 242 -3.91 -32.62 -0.57
C ARG A 242 -2.64 -32.68 -1.42
N PRO A 243 -2.50 -33.56 -2.44
CA PRO A 243 -1.30 -33.57 -3.28
C PRO A 243 -1.11 -32.27 -4.07
N GLN A 244 -2.20 -31.67 -4.56
CA GLN A 244 -2.16 -30.39 -5.28
C GLN A 244 -1.77 -29.25 -4.35
N ALA A 245 -2.37 -29.20 -3.15
CA ALA A 245 -2.02 -28.23 -2.13
C ALA A 245 -0.53 -28.32 -1.73
N ALA A 246 -0.02 -29.54 -1.52
CA ALA A 246 1.39 -29.77 -1.20
C ALA A 246 2.32 -29.25 -2.29
N ALA A 247 2.00 -29.52 -3.56
CA ALA A 247 2.77 -29.03 -4.70
C ALA A 247 2.76 -27.51 -4.81
N ASP A 248 1.61 -26.87 -4.58
CA ASP A 248 1.49 -25.41 -4.62
C ASP A 248 2.27 -24.73 -3.50
N PHE A 249 2.14 -25.19 -2.26
CA PHE A 249 2.92 -24.64 -1.15
C PHE A 249 4.43 -24.88 -1.33
N ALA A 250 4.83 -26.07 -1.81
CA ALA A 250 6.23 -26.35 -2.11
C ALA A 250 6.80 -25.42 -3.18
N HIS A 251 6.04 -25.13 -4.23
CA HIS A 251 6.47 -24.20 -5.27
C HIS A 251 6.61 -22.78 -4.72
N VAL A 252 5.66 -22.30 -3.92
CA VAL A 252 5.76 -20.96 -3.30
C VAL A 252 6.99 -20.89 -2.40
N MET A 253 7.24 -21.92 -1.58
CA MET A 253 8.43 -21.97 -0.72
C MET A 253 9.75 -22.10 -1.50
N ALA A 254 9.72 -22.69 -2.70
CA ALA A 254 10.91 -22.75 -3.55
C ALA A 254 11.30 -21.37 -4.11
N GLN A 255 10.30 -20.52 -4.38
CA GLN A 255 10.52 -19.14 -4.84
C GLN A 255 10.75 -18.17 -3.66
N GLU A 256 10.02 -18.39 -2.57
CA GLU A 256 10.07 -17.59 -1.34
C GLU A 256 10.17 -18.50 -0.11
N PRO A 257 11.38 -18.93 0.28
CA PRO A 257 11.57 -19.79 1.46
C PRO A 257 11.03 -19.20 2.77
N GLY A 258 10.96 -17.87 2.85
CA GLY A 258 10.40 -17.12 3.98
C GLY A 258 8.91 -16.79 3.87
N ASN A 259 8.15 -17.46 2.99
CA ASN A 259 6.71 -17.23 2.89
C ASN A 259 5.96 -17.91 4.04
N ALA A 260 5.65 -17.13 5.08
CA ALA A 260 4.95 -17.61 6.28
C ALA A 260 3.63 -18.31 5.96
N SER A 261 2.89 -17.81 4.96
CA SER A 261 1.61 -18.38 4.55
C SER A 261 1.78 -19.78 3.93
N ALA A 262 2.78 -19.99 3.07
CA ALA A 262 3.06 -21.30 2.49
C ALA A 262 3.53 -22.32 3.54
N LEU A 263 4.42 -21.90 4.44
CA LEU A 263 4.86 -22.70 5.59
C LEU A 263 3.69 -23.12 6.46
N PHE A 264 2.80 -22.17 6.79
CA PHE A 264 1.61 -22.46 7.57
C PHE A 264 0.66 -23.43 6.82
N GLY A 265 0.43 -23.23 5.52
CA GLY A 265 -0.38 -24.12 4.70
C GLY A 265 0.17 -25.56 4.67
N ARG A 266 1.50 -25.73 4.58
CA ARG A 266 2.15 -27.05 4.67
C ARG A 266 2.04 -27.65 6.07
N SER A 267 2.11 -26.83 7.13
CA SER A 267 1.89 -27.28 8.50
C SER A 267 0.50 -27.90 8.69
N LEU A 268 -0.54 -27.33 8.05
CA LEU A 268 -1.89 -27.86 8.06
C LEU A 268 -1.98 -29.21 7.33
N LEU A 269 -1.29 -29.35 6.18
CA LEU A 269 -1.22 -30.64 5.47
C LEU A 269 -0.57 -31.73 6.32
N HIS A 270 0.52 -31.42 7.00
CA HIS A 270 1.19 -32.36 7.91
C HIS A 270 0.26 -32.79 9.06
N ALA A 271 -0.45 -31.84 9.68
CA ALA A 271 -1.43 -32.14 10.72
C ALA A 271 -2.54 -33.07 10.22
N MET A 272 -3.12 -32.76 9.05
CA MET A 272 -4.16 -33.57 8.42
C MET A 272 -3.65 -34.96 7.99
N GLY A 273 -2.34 -35.13 7.79
CA GLY A 273 -1.67 -36.39 7.51
C GLY A 273 -1.21 -37.16 8.76
N GLY A 274 -1.37 -36.58 9.96
CA GLY A 274 -0.95 -37.20 11.23
C GLY A 274 0.51 -36.95 11.63
N ASP A 275 1.30 -36.24 10.82
CA ASP A 275 2.68 -35.87 11.16
C ASP A 275 2.70 -34.57 12.00
N GLN A 276 2.36 -34.72 13.28
CA GLN A 276 2.33 -33.61 14.23
C GLN A 276 3.70 -32.96 14.46
N SER A 277 4.78 -33.73 14.27
CA SER A 277 6.15 -33.23 14.43
C SER A 277 6.52 -32.28 13.29
N ALA A 278 6.30 -32.69 12.03
CA ALA A 278 6.50 -31.81 10.88
C ALA A 278 5.55 -30.61 10.90
N SER A 279 4.29 -30.82 11.27
CA SER A 279 3.33 -29.73 11.44
C SER A 279 3.83 -28.66 12.42
N ARG A 280 4.27 -29.08 13.61
CA ARG A 280 4.81 -28.13 14.61
C ARG A 280 6.02 -27.37 14.08
N ARG A 281 6.96 -28.04 13.42
CA ARG A 281 8.16 -27.38 12.87
C ARG A 281 7.80 -26.26 11.89
N ASP A 282 6.95 -26.57 10.91
CA ASP A 282 6.54 -25.58 9.90
C ASP A 282 5.68 -24.46 10.50
N ARG A 283 4.79 -24.79 11.44
CA ARG A 283 3.97 -23.81 12.15
C ARG A 283 4.82 -22.82 12.95
N VAL A 284 5.84 -23.30 13.66
CA VAL A 284 6.78 -22.44 14.41
C VAL A 284 7.55 -21.55 13.45
N ALA A 285 8.11 -22.11 12.37
CA ALA A 285 8.82 -21.32 11.36
C ALA A 285 7.93 -20.22 10.74
N ALA A 286 6.66 -20.52 10.48
CA ALA A 286 5.70 -19.54 9.98
C ALA A 286 5.44 -18.41 10.99
N LEU A 287 5.25 -18.74 12.27
CA LEU A 287 5.01 -17.78 13.35
C LEU A 287 6.23 -16.91 13.68
N ASP A 288 7.43 -17.43 13.50
CA ASP A 288 8.67 -16.65 13.66
C ASP A 288 8.84 -15.60 12.55
N LEU A 289 8.21 -15.83 11.40
CA LEU A 289 8.18 -14.88 10.28
C LEU A 289 7.02 -13.89 10.38
N ASP A 290 5.84 -14.37 10.75
CA ASP A 290 4.62 -13.56 10.92
C ASP A 290 3.71 -14.19 11.99
N GLU A 291 3.69 -13.62 13.19
CA GLU A 291 2.86 -14.09 14.30
C GLU A 291 1.35 -14.01 13.99
N ALA A 292 0.93 -13.13 13.06
CA ALA A 292 -0.46 -12.99 12.66
C ALA A 292 -0.90 -14.03 11.62
N VAL A 293 0.03 -14.83 11.07
CA VAL A 293 -0.26 -15.72 9.94
C VAL A 293 -1.40 -16.71 10.20
N PRO A 294 -1.53 -17.38 11.37
CA PRO A 294 -2.61 -18.34 11.57
C PRO A 294 -3.98 -17.66 11.59
N ALA A 295 -4.07 -16.51 12.26
CA ALA A 295 -5.30 -15.73 12.35
C ALA A 295 -5.67 -15.13 11.00
N TRP A 296 -4.68 -14.70 10.21
CA TRP A 296 -4.89 -14.23 8.85
C TRP A 296 -5.39 -15.37 7.95
N VAL A 297 -4.73 -16.53 7.93
CA VAL A 297 -5.15 -17.71 7.14
C VAL A 297 -6.56 -18.15 7.51
N ALA A 298 -6.86 -18.28 8.81
CA ALA A 298 -8.17 -18.69 9.29
C ALA A 298 -9.28 -17.76 8.78
N ARG A 299 -9.09 -16.44 8.88
CA ARG A 299 -10.08 -15.45 8.43
C ARG A 299 -10.16 -15.33 6.91
N THR A 300 -9.02 -15.34 6.23
CA THR A 300 -8.97 -15.13 4.78
C THR A 300 -9.51 -16.32 4.03
N TYR A 301 -9.14 -17.54 4.41
CA TYR A 301 -9.57 -18.76 3.71
C TYR A 301 -10.75 -19.45 4.37
N ASP A 302 -11.34 -18.89 5.42
CA ASP A 302 -12.41 -19.52 6.21
C ASP A 302 -12.05 -20.95 6.64
N ILE A 303 -10.87 -21.08 7.25
CA ILE A 303 -10.33 -22.35 7.74
C ILE A 303 -10.49 -22.38 9.26
N GLN A 304 -11.30 -23.32 9.74
CA GLN A 304 -11.47 -23.59 11.16
C GLN A 304 -10.24 -24.31 11.71
N MET A 305 -9.68 -23.80 12.80
CA MET A 305 -8.51 -24.38 13.48
C MET A 305 -8.59 -24.12 14.99
N SER A 306 -8.17 -25.11 15.77
CA SER A 306 -8.06 -25.02 17.23
C SER A 306 -6.96 -24.04 17.65
N GLN A 307 -6.98 -23.62 18.92
CA GLN A 307 -6.00 -22.66 19.45
C GLN A 307 -4.56 -23.20 19.41
N GLU A 308 -4.37 -24.51 19.49
CA GLU A 308 -3.04 -25.13 19.43
C GLU A 308 -2.30 -24.84 18.10
N TYR A 309 -3.04 -24.61 17.00
CA TYR A 309 -2.47 -24.27 15.70
C TYR A 309 -2.24 -22.77 15.51
N ARG A 310 -2.59 -21.94 16.50
CA ARG A 310 -2.43 -20.48 16.47
C ARG A 310 -1.23 -19.97 17.25
N VAL A 311 -0.54 -20.86 17.97
CA VAL A 311 0.62 -20.56 18.83
C VAL A 311 1.84 -21.37 18.37
N ARG A 312 3.01 -21.20 19.00
CA ARG A 312 4.24 -21.98 18.74
C ARG A 312 4.15 -23.39 19.35
#